data_AF-A0A835GI12-F1
#
_entry.id   AF-A0A835GI12-F1
#
_cell.length_a   1.000
_cell.length_b   1.000
_cell.length_c   1.000
_cell.angle_alpha   90.00
_cell.angle_beta   90.00
_cell.angle_gamma   90.00
#
_symmetry.space_group_name_H-M   'P 1'
#
loop_
_entity.id
_entity.type
_entity.pdbx_description
1 polymer ?
#
loop_
_entity_poly.entity_id
_entity_poly.type
_entity_poly.pdbx_seq_one_letter_code
_entity_poly.pdbx_strand_id
1 'polypeptide(L)'
;MQIENATGVSRKCFIPDNQPLSSATLKKDEVFLPYVLYTKTKEKEKLRKRLGLGLCDRYNAVYAEIRSRIHMDDPPNDILTITDFDPGFFQCLNCTFLSRYVAPYKSLKYSFNLQLRLRQECGYRNDSMLNIETNFRREQEIYDKSTQRYAEQVKYFEAFILADYMKSMVSLNKCEELTLAVNKINFEYQCLAAKMFTITSRIVGLDYRYGLQQKYGRFLYYLSPPSWRFKNRQFARSMEIEEKGFDFGISKDEDTFSVMFEKLKMECYSGLTKPVLYFKHHGDLMELFDGIEQQHLHHFTHVVQLSPHTIFLKKGIQLFKDIIAQDSAGIHATIKDFKKLLQFSEDQRSQLEAKFFKIVNGFFYECVGAPEVLKFQLHLEFCYEKIYNEKPINMDIVGTAKALENFYMEYSKRLDEVKGDKIEAAMSVYINSERQKFKQAKDAAKELRMFRRLELTLLRAHAPPTKLQANFNFANNTRLRKKKLSKAKCEEYRNSLTEAELEYLTLFTDWTEKEDPDNYLQRRISRNDVGPGSKK
;
A
#
# COMPACT_ATOMS: atom_id res chain seq x y z
N MET A 1 4.27 -45.86 27.16
CA MET A 1 5.02 -47.12 27.14
C MET A 1 4.76 -47.80 25.81
N GLN A 2 5.83 -48.07 25.05
CA GLN A 2 5.85 -48.70 23.72
C GLN A 2 5.47 -50.19 23.83
N ILE A 3 4.55 -50.73 23.00
CA ILE A 3 4.70 -51.43 21.68
C ILE A 3 5.37 -52.81 21.86
N GLU A 4 4.77 -53.97 21.50
CA GLU A 4 4.53 -54.54 20.14
C GLU A 4 3.29 -55.47 20.15
N ASN A 5 2.26 -55.26 19.31
CA ASN A 5 2.10 -55.65 17.90
C ASN A 5 1.98 -57.17 17.62
N ALA A 6 0.75 -57.63 17.35
CA ALA A 6 0.49 -58.68 16.37
C ALA A 6 -0.88 -58.44 15.71
N THR A 7 -0.83 -57.89 14.51
CA THR A 7 -1.95 -57.63 13.60
C THR A 7 -2.35 -58.89 12.85
N GLY A 8 -3.66 -59.05 12.61
CA GLY A 8 -4.21 -60.13 11.80
C GLY A 8 -4.02 -59.93 10.30
N VAL A 9 -4.19 -61.02 9.54
CA VAL A 9 -4.53 -60.97 8.10
C VAL A 9 -5.43 -62.15 7.76
N SER A 10 -6.61 -61.82 7.23
CA SER A 10 -7.52 -62.68 6.50
C SER A 10 -6.91 -63.20 5.20
N ARG A 11 -7.06 -64.50 4.91
CA ARG A 11 -7.03 -65.02 3.54
C ARG A 11 -8.21 -65.96 3.31
N LYS A 12 -9.18 -65.46 2.55
CA LYS A 12 -10.11 -66.27 1.74
C LYS A 12 -9.40 -66.70 0.44
N CYS A 13 -9.99 -67.69 -0.22
CA CYS A 13 -9.63 -68.36 -1.49
C CYS A 13 -8.72 -69.59 -1.27
N PHE A 14 -9.03 -70.82 -1.67
CA PHE A 14 -9.90 -71.36 -2.72
C PHE A 14 -10.45 -72.74 -2.30
N ILE A 15 -11.66 -73.06 -2.77
CA ILE A 15 -12.22 -74.42 -2.86
C ILE A 15 -11.59 -75.10 -4.10
N PRO A 16 -11.14 -76.37 -4.01
CA PRO A 16 -11.14 -77.27 -5.14
C PRO A 16 -12.33 -78.23 -5.05
N ASP A 17 -13.25 -78.08 -6.00
CA ASP A 17 -14.27 -79.06 -6.34
C ASP A 17 -13.63 -80.36 -6.85
N ASN A 18 -14.20 -81.47 -6.37
CA ASN A 18 -14.52 -82.71 -7.08
C ASN A 18 -13.46 -83.46 -7.94
N GLN A 19 -13.15 -84.65 -7.42
CA GLN A 19 -12.76 -85.93 -8.07
C GLN A 19 -11.29 -86.17 -8.44
N PRO A 20 -10.82 -87.44 -8.45
CA PRO A 20 -11.07 -88.55 -7.52
C PRO A 20 -9.75 -89.15 -7.00
N LEU A 21 -9.70 -89.58 -5.73
CA LEU A 21 -8.52 -90.31 -5.23
C LEU A 21 -8.46 -91.72 -5.85
N SER A 22 -7.36 -91.92 -6.56
CA SER A 22 -6.83 -93.15 -7.14
C SER A 22 -7.03 -94.39 -6.25
N SER A 23 -7.84 -95.35 -6.73
CA SER A 23 -8.01 -96.67 -6.13
C SER A 23 -6.84 -97.60 -6.48
N ALA A 24 -5.61 -97.20 -6.16
CA ALA A 24 -4.42 -97.97 -6.50
C ALA A 24 -3.43 -98.05 -5.34
N THR A 25 -3.85 -98.63 -4.20
CA THR A 25 -2.98 -99.34 -3.24
C THR A 25 -3.82 -100.05 -2.17
N LEU A 26 -4.66 -101.00 -2.59
CA LEU A 26 -5.13 -102.08 -1.71
C LEU A 26 -4.90 -103.40 -2.45
N LYS A 27 -4.11 -104.26 -1.81
CA LYS A 27 -3.64 -105.55 -2.32
C LYS A 27 -4.85 -106.38 -2.80
N LYS A 28 -4.83 -106.78 -4.08
CA LYS A 28 -5.84 -107.63 -4.69
C LYS A 28 -5.47 -109.10 -4.55
N ASP A 29 -6.40 -109.82 -3.94
CA ASP A 29 -6.89 -111.15 -4.30
C ASP A 29 -6.48 -111.59 -5.72
N GLU A 30 -5.59 -112.57 -5.77
CA GLU A 30 -4.92 -113.11 -6.96
C GLU A 30 -5.81 -114.02 -7.83
N VAL A 31 -7.14 -113.98 -7.71
CA VAL A 31 -8.03 -115.00 -8.34
C VAL A 31 -9.00 -114.46 -9.41
N PHE A 32 -9.09 -113.13 -9.64
CA PHE A 32 -9.98 -112.57 -10.68
C PHE A 32 -9.29 -111.92 -11.89
N LEU A 33 -7.96 -111.95 -11.96
CA LEU A 33 -7.18 -111.44 -13.10
C LEU A 33 -7.42 -112.18 -14.44
N PRO A 34 -7.62 -113.52 -14.48
CA PRO A 34 -7.83 -114.22 -15.76
C PRO A 34 -9.17 -113.89 -16.43
N TYR A 35 -10.23 -113.67 -15.64
CA TYR A 35 -11.58 -113.42 -16.17
C TYR A 35 -11.76 -111.99 -16.69
N VAL A 36 -11.15 -111.00 -16.03
CA VAL A 36 -11.15 -109.60 -16.52
C VAL A 36 -10.28 -109.46 -17.77
N LEU A 37 -9.18 -110.22 -17.87
CA LEU A 37 -8.39 -110.28 -19.09
C LEU A 37 -9.13 -111.02 -20.21
N TYR A 38 -9.78 -112.15 -19.94
CA TYR A 38 -10.58 -112.90 -20.93
C TYR A 38 -11.78 -112.09 -21.45
N THR A 39 -12.49 -111.37 -20.58
CA THR A 39 -13.61 -110.50 -21.00
C THR A 39 -13.10 -109.33 -21.82
N LYS A 40 -12.00 -108.68 -21.42
CA LYS A 40 -11.38 -107.60 -22.20
C LYS A 40 -10.79 -108.08 -23.54
N THR A 41 -10.22 -109.28 -23.64
CA THR A 41 -9.74 -109.83 -24.92
C THR A 41 -10.90 -110.20 -25.83
N LYS A 42 -11.96 -110.82 -25.30
CA LYS A 42 -13.17 -111.16 -26.05
C LYS A 42 -13.94 -109.92 -26.51
N GLU A 43 -14.00 -108.88 -25.69
CA GLU A 43 -14.54 -107.57 -26.08
C GLU A 43 -13.68 -106.89 -27.13
N LYS A 44 -12.34 -106.91 -27.01
CA LYS A 44 -11.44 -106.39 -28.05
C LYS A 44 -11.56 -107.15 -29.38
N GLU A 45 -11.75 -108.47 -29.35
CA GLU A 45 -12.04 -109.26 -30.55
C GLU A 45 -13.39 -108.92 -31.16
N LYS A 46 -14.45 -108.77 -30.33
CA LYS A 46 -15.75 -108.29 -30.80
C LYS A 46 -15.66 -106.89 -31.40
N LEU A 47 -14.87 -106.00 -30.81
CA LEU A 47 -14.67 -104.62 -31.28
C LEU A 47 -13.87 -104.61 -32.60
N ARG A 48 -12.83 -105.43 -32.73
CA ARG A 48 -12.11 -105.64 -34.00
C ARG A 48 -13.04 -106.18 -35.11
N LYS A 49 -13.90 -107.15 -34.79
CA LYS A 49 -14.91 -107.68 -35.73
C LYS A 49 -15.97 -106.63 -36.12
N ARG A 50 -16.34 -105.71 -35.20
CA ARG A 50 -17.31 -104.61 -35.47
C ARG A 50 -16.69 -103.44 -36.24
N LEU A 51 -15.39 -103.19 -36.10
CA LEU A 51 -14.70 -102.09 -36.78
C LEU A 51 -14.52 -102.32 -38.29
N GLY A 52 -14.56 -103.57 -38.77
CA GLY A 52 -14.48 -103.92 -40.19
C GLY A 52 -15.81 -104.00 -40.93
N LEU A 53 -16.95 -103.76 -40.27
CA LEU A 53 -18.30 -103.84 -40.86
C LEU A 53 -18.92 -102.45 -41.06
N GLY A 54 -19.66 -102.28 -42.17
CA GLY A 54 -20.36 -101.03 -42.51
C GLY A 54 -21.51 -100.70 -41.56
N LEU A 55 -21.98 -99.45 -41.56
CA LEU A 55 -22.97 -98.92 -40.60
C LEU A 55 -24.31 -99.70 -40.59
N CYS A 56 -24.81 -100.16 -41.75
CA CYS A 56 -25.99 -101.03 -41.81
C CYS A 56 -25.71 -102.45 -41.27
N ASP A 57 -24.52 -103.00 -41.53
CA ASP A 57 -24.13 -104.33 -41.06
C ASP A 57 -23.89 -104.36 -39.54
N ARG A 58 -23.49 -103.23 -38.94
CA ARG A 58 -23.39 -103.09 -37.48
C ARG A 58 -24.75 -103.13 -36.81
N TYR A 59 -25.75 -102.47 -37.42
CA TYR A 59 -27.11 -102.52 -36.92
C TYR A 59 -27.67 -103.94 -37.07
N ASN A 60 -27.47 -104.58 -38.22
CA ASN A 60 -27.85 -105.98 -38.43
C ASN A 60 -27.12 -106.97 -37.52
N ALA A 61 -25.84 -106.75 -37.17
CA ALA A 61 -25.09 -107.61 -36.26
C ALA A 61 -25.57 -107.47 -34.80
N VAL A 62 -25.95 -106.26 -34.39
CA VAL A 62 -26.55 -106.00 -33.07
C VAL A 62 -27.97 -106.57 -33.02
N TYR A 63 -28.75 -106.40 -34.09
CA TYR A 63 -30.08 -107.00 -34.22
C TYR A 63 -30.01 -108.53 -34.30
N ALA A 64 -28.98 -109.11 -34.92
CA ALA A 64 -28.71 -110.55 -34.97
C ALA A 64 -28.22 -111.10 -33.63
N GLU A 65 -27.41 -110.37 -32.86
CA GLU A 65 -26.98 -110.75 -31.50
C GLU A 65 -28.16 -110.71 -30.50
N ILE A 66 -29.13 -109.81 -30.74
CA ILE A 66 -30.39 -109.71 -29.98
C ILE A 66 -31.39 -110.78 -30.47
N ARG A 67 -31.50 -111.06 -31.77
CA ARG A 67 -32.29 -112.19 -32.33
C ARG A 67 -31.76 -113.55 -31.86
N SER A 68 -30.45 -113.76 -31.86
CA SER A 68 -29.81 -115.01 -31.41
C SER A 68 -29.92 -115.26 -29.89
N ARG A 69 -30.39 -114.27 -29.12
CA ARG A 69 -30.67 -114.40 -27.69
C ARG A 69 -32.16 -114.64 -27.39
N ILE A 70 -33.05 -114.47 -28.37
CA ILE A 70 -34.50 -114.41 -28.14
C ILE A 70 -35.32 -115.32 -29.10
N HIS A 71 -34.73 -115.86 -30.19
CA HIS A 71 -35.39 -116.86 -31.05
C HIS A 71 -34.44 -118.04 -31.38
N MET A 72 -34.88 -119.26 -31.06
CA MET A 72 -34.35 -120.50 -31.64
C MET A 72 -35.28 -120.83 -32.82
N ASP A 73 -34.88 -120.47 -34.03
CA ASP A 73 -35.35 -121.14 -35.24
C ASP A 73 -34.57 -122.47 -35.34
N ASP A 74 -35.24 -123.61 -35.25
CA ASP A 74 -34.69 -124.88 -35.73
C ASP A 74 -34.61 -124.85 -37.28
N PRO A 75 -33.75 -125.64 -37.94
CA PRO A 75 -32.29 -125.60 -38.03
C PRO A 75 -31.82 -125.20 -39.47
N PRO A 76 -30.55 -124.82 -39.71
CA PRO A 76 -29.96 -125.01 -41.02
C PRO A 76 -29.75 -126.51 -41.25
N ASN A 77 -30.60 -127.04 -42.12
CA ASN A 77 -30.37 -128.19 -43.01
C ASN A 77 -28.88 -128.35 -43.38
N ASP A 78 -28.15 -129.13 -42.59
CA ASP A 78 -27.49 -130.30 -43.16
C ASP A 78 -28.46 -131.46 -43.00
N ILE A 79 -29.31 -131.58 -44.02
CA ILE A 79 -30.07 -132.76 -44.33
C ILE A 79 -29.06 -133.88 -44.56
N LEU A 80 -28.81 -134.66 -43.52
CA LEU A 80 -28.54 -136.08 -43.67
C LEU A 80 -29.88 -136.76 -43.37
N THR A 81 -30.69 -136.92 -44.41
CA THR A 81 -31.91 -137.72 -44.34
C THR A 81 -31.56 -139.17 -44.02
N ILE A 82 -32.51 -139.83 -43.35
CA ILE A 82 -32.53 -141.28 -43.06
C ILE A 82 -32.64 -142.12 -44.35
N THR A 83 -32.41 -141.53 -45.53
CA THR A 83 -32.33 -142.19 -46.84
C THR A 83 -30.93 -142.71 -47.19
N ASP A 84 -29.91 -142.36 -46.41
CA ASP A 84 -28.55 -142.95 -46.55
C ASP A 84 -28.26 -144.04 -45.50
N PHE A 85 -29.26 -144.40 -44.69
CA PHE A 85 -29.27 -145.60 -43.87
C PHE A 85 -30.02 -146.70 -44.64
N ASP A 86 -29.32 -147.78 -45.00
CA ASP A 86 -29.87 -149.11 -45.24
C ASP A 86 -30.99 -149.24 -46.32
N PRO A 87 -30.75 -149.92 -47.46
CA PRO A 87 -31.73 -150.13 -48.54
C PRO A 87 -33.01 -150.92 -48.17
N GLY A 88 -33.30 -151.12 -46.88
CA GLY A 88 -34.43 -151.90 -46.37
C GLY A 88 -35.71 -151.11 -46.04
N PHE A 89 -35.72 -149.77 -46.07
CA PHE A 89 -36.86 -148.98 -45.58
C PHE A 89 -38.15 -149.12 -46.42
N PHE A 90 -38.09 -149.70 -47.63
CA PHE A 90 -39.28 -149.98 -48.46
C PHE A 90 -39.75 -151.45 -48.43
N GLN A 91 -39.23 -152.30 -47.55
CA GLN A 91 -39.65 -153.71 -47.51
C GLN A 91 -40.76 -154.03 -46.49
N CYS A 92 -41.58 -153.05 -46.14
CA CYS A 92 -42.88 -153.32 -45.49
C CYS A 92 -43.99 -153.51 -46.52
N LEU A 93 -43.81 -154.35 -47.54
CA LEU A 93 -44.94 -154.90 -48.30
C LEU A 93 -44.55 -156.24 -48.91
N ASN A 94 -44.74 -157.33 -48.15
CA ASN A 94 -45.32 -158.59 -48.65
C ASN A 94 -45.46 -159.60 -47.50
N CYS A 95 -46.70 -159.69 -46.99
CA CYS A 95 -47.36 -160.87 -46.44
C CYS A 95 -46.62 -161.81 -45.45
N THR A 96 -47.16 -161.79 -44.22
CA THR A 96 -47.48 -162.96 -43.38
C THR A 96 -46.39 -163.76 -42.62
N PHE A 97 -46.61 -163.78 -41.29
CA PHE A 97 -46.28 -164.75 -40.23
C PHE A 97 -44.90 -164.74 -39.51
N LEU A 98 -45.01 -164.47 -38.20
CA LEU A 98 -44.36 -165.11 -37.03
C LEU A 98 -42.89 -164.81 -36.65
N SER A 99 -42.76 -164.41 -35.37
CA SER A 99 -41.89 -165.05 -34.35
C SER A 99 -40.59 -164.33 -33.90
N ARG A 100 -40.68 -163.85 -32.64
CA ARG A 100 -39.69 -163.92 -31.54
C ARG A 100 -38.42 -163.04 -31.56
N TYR A 101 -38.43 -162.10 -30.59
CA TYR A 101 -37.30 -161.49 -29.83
C TYR A 101 -36.31 -160.53 -30.55
N VAL A 102 -36.33 -159.24 -30.16
CA VAL A 102 -35.19 -158.30 -30.28
C VAL A 102 -34.81 -157.80 -28.89
N ALA A 103 -33.50 -157.81 -28.60
CA ALA A 103 -32.92 -157.77 -27.26
C ALA A 103 -33.10 -156.44 -26.48
N PRO A 104 -33.50 -156.48 -25.19
CA PRO A 104 -33.86 -155.31 -24.36
C PRO A 104 -32.70 -154.40 -23.91
N TYR A 105 -31.46 -154.64 -24.33
CA TYR A 105 -30.29 -154.00 -23.72
C TYR A 105 -29.95 -152.59 -24.23
N LYS A 106 -30.30 -152.23 -25.48
CA LYS A 106 -29.93 -150.91 -26.04
C LYS A 106 -30.88 -149.77 -25.62
N SER A 107 -32.18 -150.03 -25.49
CA SER A 107 -33.17 -149.03 -25.04
C SER A 107 -33.00 -148.67 -23.56
N LEU A 108 -32.65 -149.66 -22.72
CA LEU A 108 -32.42 -149.47 -21.29
C LEU A 108 -31.20 -148.56 -21.01
N LYS A 109 -30.11 -148.69 -21.78
CA LYS A 109 -28.90 -147.87 -21.63
C LYS A 109 -29.16 -146.39 -21.94
N TYR A 110 -29.95 -146.10 -22.97
CA TYR A 110 -30.33 -144.74 -23.34
C TYR A 110 -31.22 -144.10 -22.27
N SER A 111 -32.24 -144.81 -21.78
CA SER A 111 -33.11 -144.31 -20.71
C SER A 111 -32.34 -144.05 -19.41
N PHE A 112 -31.40 -144.93 -19.04
CA PHE A 112 -30.52 -144.71 -17.88
C PHE A 112 -29.62 -143.48 -18.05
N ASN A 113 -29.02 -143.28 -19.23
CA ASN A 113 -28.17 -142.11 -19.49
C ASN A 113 -28.97 -140.80 -19.50
N LEU A 114 -30.18 -140.80 -20.06
CA LEU A 114 -31.06 -139.63 -20.03
C LEU A 114 -31.50 -139.32 -18.59
N GLN A 115 -31.84 -140.33 -17.81
CA GLN A 115 -32.19 -140.17 -16.40
C GLN A 115 -31.01 -139.63 -15.57
N LEU A 116 -29.78 -140.10 -15.83
CA LEU A 116 -28.56 -139.59 -15.21
C LEU A 116 -28.30 -138.13 -15.60
N ARG A 117 -28.44 -137.77 -16.88
CA ARG A 117 -28.29 -136.39 -17.35
C ARG A 117 -29.34 -135.45 -16.74
N LEU A 118 -30.60 -135.85 -16.71
CA LEU A 118 -31.67 -135.08 -16.08
C LEU A 118 -31.41 -134.91 -14.58
N ARG A 119 -30.95 -135.96 -13.88
CA ARG A 119 -30.55 -135.85 -12.47
C ARG A 119 -29.37 -134.89 -12.28
N GLN A 120 -28.38 -134.89 -13.18
CA GLN A 120 -27.27 -133.96 -13.15
C GLN A 120 -27.72 -132.51 -13.41
N GLU A 121 -28.59 -132.28 -14.39
CA GLU A 121 -29.16 -130.95 -14.69
C GLU A 121 -30.04 -130.45 -13.53
N CYS A 122 -30.86 -131.32 -12.93
CA CYS A 122 -31.61 -131.02 -11.71
C CYS A 122 -30.66 -130.68 -10.54
N GLY A 123 -29.57 -131.44 -10.37
CA GLY A 123 -28.54 -131.16 -9.37
C GLY A 123 -27.90 -129.78 -9.58
N TYR A 124 -27.46 -129.48 -10.80
CA TYR A 124 -26.85 -128.19 -11.13
C TYR A 124 -27.80 -126.99 -10.91
N ARG A 125 -29.09 -127.14 -11.26
CA ARG A 125 -30.11 -126.11 -11.01
C ARG A 125 -30.37 -125.94 -9.52
N ASN A 126 -30.44 -127.04 -8.76
CA ASN A 126 -30.58 -126.99 -7.31
C ASN A 126 -29.38 -126.31 -6.64
N ASP A 127 -28.16 -126.61 -7.09
CA ASP A 127 -26.94 -125.95 -6.60
C ASP A 127 -26.94 -124.45 -6.93
N SER A 128 -27.41 -124.08 -8.12
CA SER A 128 -27.57 -122.67 -8.52
C SER A 128 -28.62 -121.95 -7.68
N MET A 129 -29.75 -122.61 -7.41
CA MET A 129 -30.80 -122.09 -6.53
C MET A 129 -30.26 -121.90 -5.11
N LEU A 130 -29.52 -122.89 -4.58
CA LEU A 130 -28.88 -122.81 -3.28
C LEU A 130 -27.83 -121.68 -3.22
N ASN A 131 -27.05 -121.48 -4.28
CA ASN A 131 -26.09 -120.39 -4.35
C ASN A 131 -26.78 -119.02 -4.35
N ILE A 132 -27.88 -118.87 -5.09
CA ILE A 132 -28.70 -117.65 -5.08
C ILE A 132 -29.27 -117.40 -3.68
N GLU A 133 -29.86 -118.41 -3.03
CA GLU A 133 -30.37 -118.27 -1.67
C GLU A 133 -29.28 -117.91 -0.66
N THR A 134 -28.11 -118.53 -0.75
CA THR A 134 -26.99 -118.20 0.16
C THR A 134 -26.42 -116.81 -0.10
N ASN A 135 -26.36 -116.35 -1.36
CA ASN A 135 -25.99 -114.97 -1.70
C ASN A 135 -27.02 -113.97 -1.17
N PHE A 136 -28.32 -114.25 -1.37
CA PHE A 136 -29.40 -113.40 -0.90
C PHE A 136 -29.38 -113.25 0.62
N ARG A 137 -29.17 -114.34 1.37
CA ARG A 137 -29.01 -114.28 2.84
C ARG A 137 -27.80 -113.42 3.23
N ARG A 138 -26.66 -113.57 2.54
CA ARG A 138 -25.45 -112.76 2.80
C ARG A 138 -25.68 -111.27 2.50
N GLU A 139 -26.34 -110.93 1.40
CA GLU A 139 -26.69 -109.54 1.07
C GLU A 139 -27.65 -108.94 2.09
N GLN A 140 -28.66 -109.70 2.51
CA GLN A 140 -29.59 -109.28 3.55
C GLN A 140 -28.86 -109.01 4.88
N GLU A 141 -27.96 -109.89 5.31
CA GLU A 141 -27.15 -109.66 6.51
C GLU A 141 -26.27 -108.40 6.43
N ILE A 142 -25.69 -108.12 5.25
CA ILE A 142 -24.90 -106.91 5.03
C ILE A 142 -25.80 -105.67 5.07
N TYR A 143 -26.97 -105.73 4.44
CA TYR A 143 -27.96 -104.66 4.45
C TYR A 143 -28.46 -104.36 5.86
N ASP A 144 -28.81 -105.39 6.63
CA ASP A 144 -29.27 -105.26 8.01
C ASP A 144 -28.17 -104.66 8.90
N LYS A 145 -26.90 -105.05 8.71
CA LYS A 145 -25.76 -104.43 9.42
C LYS A 145 -25.57 -102.97 9.03
N SER A 146 -25.69 -102.61 7.75
CA SER A 146 -25.56 -101.22 7.29
C SER A 146 -26.70 -100.33 7.78
N THR A 147 -27.93 -100.84 7.79
CA THR A 147 -29.09 -100.10 8.31
C THR A 147 -28.99 -99.88 9.82
N GLN A 148 -28.51 -100.88 10.58
CA GLN A 148 -28.19 -100.71 12.00
C GLN A 148 -27.16 -99.61 12.24
N ARG A 149 -26.03 -99.61 11.50
CA ARG A 149 -25.01 -98.57 11.60
C ARG A 149 -25.53 -97.18 11.25
N TYR A 150 -26.37 -97.06 10.22
CA TYR A 150 -27.01 -95.80 9.87
C TYR A 150 -27.92 -95.31 10.99
N ALA A 151 -28.75 -96.19 11.56
CA ALA A 151 -29.61 -95.84 12.68
C ALA A 151 -28.81 -95.40 13.92
N GLU A 152 -27.66 -96.02 14.20
CA GLU A 152 -26.75 -95.59 15.26
C GLU A 152 -26.15 -94.20 14.98
N GLN A 153 -25.69 -93.94 13.75
CA GLN A 153 -25.15 -92.63 13.36
C GLN A 153 -26.19 -91.52 13.47
N VAL A 154 -27.43 -91.78 13.06
CA VAL A 154 -28.54 -90.83 13.21
C VAL A 154 -28.75 -90.50 14.69
N LYS A 155 -28.77 -91.50 15.58
CA LYS A 155 -28.88 -91.28 17.04
C LYS A 155 -27.75 -90.42 17.58
N TYR A 156 -26.49 -90.65 17.16
CA TYR A 156 -25.36 -89.81 17.59
C TYR A 156 -25.46 -88.38 17.08
N PHE A 157 -25.93 -88.19 15.84
CA PHE A 157 -26.10 -86.86 15.25
C PHE A 157 -27.24 -86.09 15.94
N GLU A 158 -28.37 -86.74 16.22
CA GLU A 158 -29.46 -86.17 17.02
C GLU A 158 -28.97 -85.78 18.42
N ALA A 159 -28.19 -86.65 19.08
CA ALA A 159 -27.60 -86.34 20.38
C ALA A 159 -26.64 -85.14 20.31
N PHE A 160 -25.85 -85.01 19.24
CA PHE A 160 -24.96 -83.87 19.02
C PHE A 160 -25.75 -82.57 18.80
N ILE A 161 -26.78 -82.59 17.96
CA ILE A 161 -27.65 -81.42 17.72
C ILE A 161 -28.31 -80.99 19.03
N LEU A 162 -28.83 -81.94 19.81
CA LEU A 162 -29.44 -81.62 21.10
C LEU A 162 -28.43 -81.00 22.06
N ALA A 163 -27.21 -81.53 22.13
CA ALA A 163 -26.16 -80.97 22.98
C ALA A 163 -25.74 -79.55 22.54
N ASP A 164 -25.64 -79.29 21.23
CA ASP A 164 -25.29 -77.96 20.70
C ASP A 164 -26.43 -76.95 20.90
N TYR A 165 -27.68 -77.38 20.66
CA TYR A 165 -28.86 -76.58 20.95
C TYR A 165 -28.93 -76.19 22.43
N MET A 166 -28.66 -77.13 23.35
CA MET A 166 -28.61 -76.85 24.79
C MET A 166 -27.51 -75.85 25.15
N LYS A 167 -26.31 -75.96 24.56
CA LYS A 167 -25.22 -74.99 24.76
C LYS A 167 -25.57 -73.59 24.25
N SER A 168 -26.23 -73.53 23.09
CA SER A 168 -26.70 -72.27 22.50
C SER A 168 -27.78 -71.63 23.39
N MET A 169 -28.73 -72.43 23.89
CA MET A 169 -29.77 -71.96 24.81
C MET A 169 -29.18 -71.43 26.11
N VAL A 170 -28.18 -72.11 26.71
CA VAL A 170 -27.49 -71.61 27.90
C VAL A 170 -26.78 -70.29 27.62
N SER A 171 -26.16 -70.15 26.44
CA SER A 171 -25.49 -68.91 26.05
C SER A 171 -26.49 -67.78 25.81
N LEU A 172 -27.63 -68.08 25.18
CA LEU A 172 -28.72 -67.14 24.96
C LEU A 172 -29.28 -66.62 26.28
N ASN A 173 -29.57 -67.53 27.22
CA ASN A 173 -30.06 -67.16 28.55
C ASN A 173 -29.06 -66.23 29.28
N LYS A 174 -27.75 -66.52 29.21
CA LYS A 174 -26.72 -65.63 29.77
C LYS A 174 -26.70 -64.25 29.10
N CYS A 175 -26.86 -64.20 27.78
CA CYS A 175 -26.95 -62.93 27.05
C CYS A 175 -28.21 -62.15 27.49
N GLU A 176 -29.35 -62.82 27.61
CA GLU A 176 -30.59 -62.21 28.09
C GLU A 176 -30.42 -61.66 29.52
N GLU A 177 -29.86 -62.45 30.45
CA GLU A 177 -29.53 -62.00 31.81
C GLU A 177 -28.63 -60.75 31.82
N LEU A 178 -27.57 -60.74 30.99
CA LEU A 178 -26.68 -59.59 30.86
C LEU A 178 -27.40 -58.36 30.28
N THR A 179 -28.25 -58.54 29.26
CA THR A 179 -29.02 -57.43 28.69
C THR A 179 -29.97 -56.82 29.71
N LEU A 180 -30.63 -57.65 30.54
CA LEU A 180 -31.49 -57.18 31.63
C LEU A 180 -30.69 -56.39 32.68
N ALA A 181 -29.50 -56.88 33.07
CA ALA A 181 -28.64 -56.19 34.01
C ALA A 181 -28.15 -54.83 33.46
N VAL A 182 -27.72 -54.77 32.20
CA VAL A 182 -27.32 -53.54 31.52
C VAL A 182 -28.48 -52.55 31.41
N ASN A 183 -29.68 -53.04 31.07
CA ASN A 183 -30.87 -52.21 30.98
C ASN A 183 -31.24 -51.59 32.34
N LYS A 184 -31.08 -52.34 33.44
CA LYS A 184 -31.29 -51.82 34.79
C LYS A 184 -30.33 -50.68 35.11
N ILE A 185 -29.04 -50.86 34.84
CA ILE A 185 -28.01 -49.84 35.06
C ILE A 185 -28.28 -48.60 34.19
N ASN A 186 -28.60 -48.79 32.91
CA ASN A 186 -28.94 -47.69 32.00
C ASN A 186 -30.16 -46.89 32.48
N PHE A 187 -31.18 -47.57 33.00
CA PHE A 187 -32.35 -46.91 33.57
C PHE A 187 -31.99 -46.06 34.80
N GLU A 188 -31.13 -46.57 35.69
CA GLU A 188 -30.63 -45.80 36.83
C GLU A 188 -29.84 -44.56 36.38
N TYR A 189 -28.98 -44.70 35.37
CA TYR A 189 -28.25 -43.57 34.78
C TYR A 189 -29.19 -42.53 34.16
N GLN A 190 -30.21 -42.95 33.41
CA GLN A 190 -31.21 -42.03 32.85
C GLN A 190 -31.98 -41.29 33.95
N CYS A 191 -32.35 -41.98 35.02
CA CYS A 191 -32.99 -41.36 36.19
C CYS A 191 -32.07 -40.34 36.87
N LEU A 192 -30.79 -40.64 37.02
CA LEU A 192 -29.80 -39.70 37.57
C LEU A 192 -29.57 -38.50 36.66
N ALA A 193 -29.46 -38.72 35.35
CA ALA A 193 -29.32 -37.65 34.36
C ALA A 193 -30.53 -36.72 34.37
N ALA A 194 -31.76 -37.27 34.44
CA ALA A 194 -32.97 -36.48 34.57
C ALA A 194 -32.98 -35.66 35.86
N LYS A 195 -32.59 -36.25 37.00
CA LYS A 195 -32.46 -35.51 38.27
C LYS A 195 -31.45 -34.37 38.15
N MET A 196 -30.26 -34.63 37.59
CA MET A 196 -29.24 -33.61 37.37
C MET A 196 -29.74 -32.48 36.46
N PHE A 197 -30.44 -32.82 35.37
CA PHE A 197 -31.05 -31.82 34.49
C PHE A 197 -32.08 -30.96 35.22
N THR A 198 -32.95 -31.55 36.04
CA THR A 198 -33.93 -30.77 36.81
C THR A 198 -33.26 -29.84 37.83
N ILE A 199 -32.17 -30.26 38.47
CA ILE A 199 -31.41 -29.45 39.42
C ILE A 199 -30.69 -28.31 38.70
N THR A 200 -29.97 -28.60 37.62
CA THR A 200 -29.25 -27.58 36.83
C THR A 200 -30.21 -26.55 36.26
N SER A 201 -31.34 -26.96 35.67
CA SER A 201 -32.39 -26.06 35.20
C SER A 201 -32.93 -25.16 36.32
N ARG A 202 -33.17 -25.71 37.51
CA ARG A 202 -33.60 -24.92 38.68
C ARG A 202 -32.54 -23.91 39.11
N ILE A 203 -31.27 -24.30 39.15
CA ILE A 203 -30.15 -23.40 39.52
C ILE A 203 -30.04 -22.25 38.52
N VAL A 204 -30.05 -22.52 37.21
CA VAL A 204 -30.01 -21.48 36.17
C VAL A 204 -31.22 -20.54 36.29
N GLY A 205 -32.41 -21.10 36.54
CA GLY A 205 -33.61 -20.29 36.77
C GLY A 205 -33.54 -19.42 38.03
N LEU A 206 -32.91 -19.92 39.10
CA LEU A 206 -32.68 -19.16 40.33
C LEU A 206 -31.64 -18.06 40.14
N ASP A 207 -30.54 -18.35 39.45
CA ASP A 207 -29.50 -17.38 39.12
C ASP A 207 -30.06 -16.20 38.33
N TYR A 208 -30.81 -16.49 37.27
CA TYR A 208 -31.49 -15.46 36.48
C TYR A 208 -32.42 -14.59 37.33
N ARG A 209 -33.24 -15.21 38.19
CA ARG A 209 -34.15 -14.46 39.09
C ARG A 209 -33.38 -13.63 40.10
N TYR A 210 -32.28 -14.15 40.63
CA TYR A 210 -31.42 -13.46 41.58
C TYR A 210 -30.73 -12.26 40.92
N GLY A 211 -30.16 -12.44 39.73
CA GLY A 211 -29.59 -11.34 38.94
C GLY A 211 -30.63 -10.26 38.61
N LEU A 212 -31.86 -10.65 38.27
CA LEU A 212 -32.95 -9.70 38.06
C LEU A 212 -33.31 -8.94 39.36
N GLN A 213 -33.37 -9.63 40.50
CA GLN A 213 -33.60 -9.01 41.81
C GLN A 213 -32.46 -8.04 42.20
N GLN A 214 -31.21 -8.38 41.92
CA GLN A 214 -30.08 -7.47 42.12
C GLN A 214 -30.23 -6.21 41.26
N LYS A 215 -30.63 -6.33 39.99
CA LYS A 215 -30.89 -5.17 39.11
C LYS A 215 -31.99 -4.27 39.69
N TYR A 216 -33.10 -4.84 40.15
CA TYR A 216 -34.14 -4.06 40.83
C TYR A 216 -33.67 -3.45 42.14
N GLY A 217 -32.85 -4.17 42.92
CA GLY A 217 -32.24 -3.63 44.15
C GLY A 217 -31.34 -2.43 43.86
N ARG A 218 -30.52 -2.48 42.81
CA ARG A 218 -29.69 -1.35 42.34
C ARG A 218 -30.56 -0.17 41.92
N PHE A 219 -31.59 -0.43 41.12
CA PHE A 219 -32.52 0.60 40.67
C PHE A 219 -33.19 1.33 41.85
N LEU A 220 -33.74 0.59 42.82
CA LEU A 220 -34.35 1.15 44.02
C LEU A 220 -33.34 1.89 44.89
N TYR A 221 -32.09 1.42 44.96
CA TYR A 221 -31.02 2.12 45.67
C TYR A 221 -30.74 3.49 45.03
N TYR A 222 -30.64 3.60 43.71
CA TYR A 222 -30.39 4.88 43.04
C TYR A 222 -31.54 5.88 43.16
N LEU A 223 -32.79 5.39 43.16
CA LEU A 223 -33.97 6.22 43.40
C LEU A 223 -34.06 6.74 44.84
N SER A 224 -33.42 6.06 45.79
CA SER A 224 -33.47 6.47 47.19
C SER A 224 -32.70 7.79 47.45
N PRO A 225 -33.15 8.62 48.43
CA PRO A 225 -32.52 9.89 48.72
C PRO A 225 -31.01 9.77 49.06
N PRO A 226 -30.16 10.72 48.63
CA PRO A 226 -28.72 10.68 48.90
C PRO A 226 -28.36 10.56 50.38
N SER A 227 -29.16 11.19 51.26
CA SER A 227 -29.00 11.14 52.72
C SER A 227 -29.20 9.74 53.30
N TRP A 228 -30.10 8.94 52.71
CA TRP A 228 -30.33 7.55 53.10
C TRP A 228 -29.25 6.63 52.53
N ARG A 229 -28.84 6.85 51.28
CA ARG A 229 -27.72 6.11 50.65
C ARG A 229 -26.42 6.22 51.44
N PHE A 230 -26.11 7.42 51.94
CA PHE A 230 -24.90 7.64 52.74
C PHE A 230 -24.87 6.78 54.00
N LYS A 231 -26.01 6.60 54.68
CA LYS A 231 -26.14 5.80 55.90
C LYS A 231 -26.02 4.29 55.63
N ASN A 232 -26.48 3.84 54.46
CA ASN A 232 -26.53 2.42 54.09
C ASN A 232 -25.48 2.03 53.03
N ARG A 233 -24.36 2.75 52.97
CA ARG A 233 -23.30 2.53 51.97
C ARG A 233 -22.67 1.13 52.04
N GLN A 234 -22.70 0.49 53.22
CA GLN A 234 -22.19 -0.87 53.40
C GLN A 234 -22.94 -1.89 52.53
N PHE A 235 -24.25 -1.70 52.33
CA PHE A 235 -25.07 -2.52 51.44
C PHE A 235 -24.65 -2.36 49.96
N ALA A 236 -24.37 -1.11 49.55
CA ALA A 236 -23.92 -0.82 48.18
C ALA A 236 -22.55 -1.43 47.85
N ARG A 237 -21.67 -1.53 48.84
CA ARG A 237 -20.37 -2.21 48.70
C ARG A 237 -20.49 -3.73 48.65
N SER A 238 -21.38 -4.33 49.44
CA SER A 238 -21.56 -5.79 49.44
C SER A 238 -22.26 -6.33 48.19
N MET A 239 -23.02 -5.51 47.46
CA MET A 239 -23.71 -5.91 46.22
C MET A 239 -23.00 -5.42 44.93
N GLU A 240 -21.73 -5.02 45.04
CA GLU A 240 -20.92 -4.48 43.93
C GLU A 240 -21.63 -3.33 43.17
N ILE A 241 -22.52 -2.59 43.85
CA ILE A 241 -23.33 -1.54 43.23
C ILE A 241 -22.45 -0.34 42.85
N GLU A 242 -21.41 -0.05 43.66
CA GLU A 242 -20.45 1.02 43.36
C GLU A 242 -19.51 0.66 42.19
N GLU A 243 -19.17 -0.62 41.99
CA GLU A 243 -18.20 -1.04 40.96
C GLU A 243 -18.84 -1.26 39.58
N LYS A 244 -20.07 -1.79 39.52
CA LYS A 244 -20.76 -2.08 38.26
C LYS A 244 -21.58 -0.91 37.70
N GLY A 245 -21.79 0.15 38.48
CA GLY A 245 -22.57 1.33 38.08
C GLY A 245 -24.02 1.02 37.69
N PHE A 246 -24.67 1.96 37.00
CA PHE A 246 -26.02 1.80 36.44
C PHE A 246 -25.96 1.10 35.07
N ASP A 247 -25.23 -0.01 34.98
CA ASP A 247 -25.17 -0.78 33.74
C ASP A 247 -26.23 -1.88 33.77
N PHE A 248 -27.28 -1.72 32.97
CA PHE A 248 -28.29 -2.77 32.74
C PHE A 248 -27.76 -3.90 31.86
N GLY A 249 -26.54 -3.75 31.32
CA GLY A 249 -25.85 -4.72 30.51
C GLY A 249 -26.06 -6.13 31.02
N ILE A 250 -26.67 -6.96 30.17
CA ILE A 250 -26.58 -8.40 30.28
C ILE A 250 -25.08 -8.69 30.25
N SER A 251 -24.57 -9.40 31.26
CA SER A 251 -23.18 -9.86 31.30
C SER A 251 -22.77 -10.35 29.91
N LYS A 252 -21.57 -9.99 29.46
CA LYS A 252 -21.03 -10.57 28.22
C LYS A 252 -20.83 -12.07 28.49
N ASP A 253 -21.75 -12.88 27.97
CA ASP A 253 -21.90 -14.29 28.27
C ASP A 253 -20.90 -15.15 27.48
N GLU A 254 -20.07 -15.87 28.22
CA GLU A 254 -19.73 -17.29 28.03
C GLU A 254 -19.46 -17.86 29.45
N ASP A 255 -20.35 -17.58 30.42
CA ASP A 255 -20.23 -18.18 31.74
C ASP A 255 -20.72 -19.65 31.66
N THR A 256 -19.77 -20.58 31.53
CA THR A 256 -20.05 -22.01 31.64
C THR A 256 -20.75 -22.31 32.97
N PHE A 257 -21.65 -23.30 33.04
CA PHE A 257 -22.40 -23.65 34.27
C PHE A 257 -21.53 -23.76 35.53
N SER A 258 -20.30 -24.26 35.41
CA SER A 258 -19.33 -24.32 36.50
C SER A 258 -18.98 -22.95 37.09
N VAL A 259 -18.82 -21.95 36.24
CA VAL A 259 -18.52 -20.55 36.62
C VAL A 259 -19.74 -19.93 37.30
N MET A 260 -20.96 -20.15 36.77
CA MET A 260 -22.20 -19.70 37.42
C MET A 260 -22.37 -20.32 38.81
N PHE A 261 -22.11 -21.63 38.92
CA PHE A 261 -22.23 -22.35 40.19
C PHE A 261 -21.20 -21.88 41.23
N GLU A 262 -19.96 -21.62 40.82
CA GLU A 262 -18.93 -21.07 41.70
C GLU A 262 -19.27 -19.65 42.16
N LYS A 263 -19.78 -18.78 41.27
CA LYS A 263 -20.26 -17.45 41.63
C LYS A 263 -21.39 -17.50 42.66
N LEU A 264 -22.42 -18.31 42.40
CA LEU A 264 -23.53 -18.52 43.34
C LEU A 264 -23.03 -19.06 44.69
N LYS A 265 -22.07 -19.99 44.68
CA LYS A 265 -21.47 -20.54 45.89
C LYS A 265 -20.77 -19.44 46.69
N MET A 266 -19.94 -18.63 46.02
CA MET A 266 -19.25 -17.50 46.66
C MET A 266 -20.23 -16.49 47.23
N GLU A 267 -21.27 -16.12 46.50
CA GLU A 267 -22.30 -15.19 46.96
C GLU A 267 -23.12 -15.74 48.14
N CYS A 268 -23.46 -17.03 48.16
CA CYS A 268 -24.18 -17.66 49.27
C CYS A 268 -23.35 -17.74 50.56
N TYR A 269 -22.02 -17.92 50.45
CA TYR A 269 -21.13 -18.02 51.61
C TYR A 269 -20.54 -16.67 52.05
N SER A 270 -20.45 -15.69 51.15
CA SER A 270 -20.21 -14.31 51.54
C SER A 270 -21.45 -13.86 52.31
N GLY A 271 -21.32 -13.54 53.60
CA GLY A 271 -22.46 -13.12 54.43
C GLY A 271 -23.16 -11.89 53.88
N LEU A 272 -24.11 -12.10 52.97
CA LEU A 272 -24.87 -11.06 52.29
C LEU A 272 -25.59 -10.24 53.35
N THR A 273 -25.31 -8.94 53.37
CA THR A 273 -26.06 -8.03 54.22
C THR A 273 -27.51 -8.00 53.74
N LYS A 274 -28.45 -8.14 54.68
CA LYS A 274 -29.88 -8.14 54.37
C LYS A 274 -30.22 -6.86 53.59
N PRO A 275 -30.91 -6.95 52.43
CA PRO A 275 -31.28 -5.77 51.67
C PRO A 275 -32.20 -4.88 52.50
N VAL A 276 -31.72 -3.70 52.84
CA VAL A 276 -32.51 -2.65 53.47
C VAL A 276 -33.05 -1.79 52.33
N LEU A 277 -34.35 -1.84 52.09
CA LEU A 277 -35.00 -1.01 51.06
C LEU A 277 -35.55 0.26 51.70
N TYR A 278 -35.43 1.39 50.98
CA TYR A 278 -36.05 2.65 51.38
C TYR A 278 -37.56 2.60 51.14
N PHE A 279 -37.97 2.14 49.95
CA PHE A 279 -39.37 2.02 49.55
C PHE A 279 -39.97 0.71 50.08
N LYS A 280 -41.10 0.80 50.78
CA LYS A 280 -41.84 -0.37 51.30
C LYS A 280 -43.08 -0.66 50.46
N HIS A 281 -43.69 0.37 49.89
CA HIS A 281 -44.88 0.27 49.06
C HIS A 281 -44.60 0.76 47.65
N HIS A 282 -45.33 0.21 46.67
CA HIS A 282 -45.23 0.66 45.28
C HIS A 282 -45.79 2.08 45.09
N GLY A 283 -46.67 2.55 45.99
CA GLY A 283 -47.22 3.91 45.98
C GLY A 283 -46.12 4.96 46.12
N ASP A 284 -45.18 4.76 47.04
CA ASP A 284 -44.03 5.65 47.27
C ASP A 284 -43.21 5.89 45.99
N LEU A 285 -43.15 4.88 45.12
CA LEU A 285 -42.39 4.93 43.87
C LEU A 285 -43.18 5.65 42.76
N MET A 286 -44.51 5.51 42.74
CA MET A 286 -45.37 6.28 41.85
C MET A 286 -45.37 7.76 42.23
N GLU A 287 -45.46 8.09 43.51
CA GLU A 287 -45.35 9.49 43.98
C GLU A 287 -44.01 10.13 43.59
N LEU A 288 -42.92 9.35 43.63
CA LEU A 288 -41.61 9.82 43.18
C LEU A 288 -41.58 10.06 41.67
N PHE A 289 -42.18 9.17 40.87
CA PHE A 289 -42.28 9.37 39.43
C PHE A 289 -43.18 10.53 39.06
N ASP A 290 -44.33 10.69 39.71
CA ASP A 290 -45.22 11.83 39.56
C ASP A 290 -44.47 13.13 39.93
N GLY A 291 -43.66 13.11 40.99
CA GLY A 291 -42.79 14.22 41.37
C GLY A 291 -41.73 14.54 40.31
N ILE A 292 -41.07 13.53 39.74
CA ILE A 292 -40.10 13.72 38.64
C ILE A 292 -40.81 14.25 37.39
N GLU A 293 -41.97 13.73 37.05
CA GLU A 293 -42.78 14.19 35.93
C GLU A 293 -43.17 15.65 36.10
N GLN A 294 -43.65 16.05 37.29
CA GLN A 294 -43.97 17.44 37.60
C GLN A 294 -42.72 18.34 37.52
N GLN A 295 -41.57 17.89 38.02
CA GLN A 295 -40.31 18.64 37.92
C GLN A 295 -39.89 18.82 36.46
N HIS A 296 -39.99 17.76 35.65
CA HIS A 296 -39.70 17.81 34.22
C HIS A 296 -40.68 18.72 33.47
N LEU A 297 -41.97 18.64 33.79
CA LEU A 297 -43.00 19.52 33.22
C LEU A 297 -42.75 20.98 33.59
N HIS A 298 -42.37 21.26 34.84
CA HIS A 298 -42.02 22.59 35.31
C HIS A 298 -40.78 23.11 34.57
N HIS A 299 -39.73 22.30 34.46
CA HIS A 299 -38.53 22.62 33.69
C HIS A 299 -38.86 22.90 32.23
N PHE A 300 -39.66 22.04 31.58
CA PHE A 300 -40.06 22.21 30.19
C PHE A 300 -40.87 23.50 29.99
N THR A 301 -41.77 23.80 30.92
CA THR A 301 -42.53 25.06 30.91
C THR A 301 -41.60 26.27 30.96
N HIS A 302 -40.60 26.27 31.86
CA HIS A 302 -39.59 27.33 31.93
C HIS A 302 -38.77 27.42 30.65
N VAL A 303 -38.35 26.29 30.07
CA VAL A 303 -37.59 26.28 28.82
C VAL A 303 -38.42 26.85 27.68
N VAL A 304 -39.71 26.50 27.59
CA VAL A 304 -40.63 27.04 26.57
C VAL A 304 -40.86 28.53 26.77
N GLN A 305 -41.05 29.00 28.00
CA GLN A 305 -41.21 30.42 28.31
C GLN A 305 -39.93 31.23 28.03
N LEU A 306 -38.76 30.67 28.33
CA LEU A 306 -37.47 31.32 28.09
C LEU A 306 -37.03 31.24 26.62
N SER A 307 -37.51 30.26 25.87
CA SER A 307 -37.18 30.06 24.45
C SER A 307 -37.27 31.35 23.60
N PRO A 308 -38.40 32.08 23.56
CA PRO A 308 -38.48 33.33 22.79
C PRO A 308 -37.46 34.38 23.24
N HIS A 309 -37.19 34.50 24.54
CA HIS A 309 -36.17 35.41 25.07
C HIS A 309 -34.77 35.00 24.64
N THR A 310 -34.46 33.69 24.63
CA THR A 310 -33.16 33.21 24.14
C THR A 310 -32.99 33.45 22.64
N ILE A 311 -34.06 33.31 21.85
CA ILE A 311 -34.05 33.61 20.41
C ILE A 311 -33.84 35.11 20.20
N PHE A 312 -34.55 35.97 20.94
CA PHE A 312 -34.38 37.42 20.88
C PHE A 312 -32.97 37.83 21.29
N LEU A 313 -32.43 37.29 22.39
CA LEU A 313 -31.07 37.54 22.85
C LEU A 313 -30.05 37.11 21.80
N LYS A 314 -30.20 35.93 21.20
CA LYS A 314 -29.31 35.45 20.12
C LYS A 314 -29.34 36.38 18.91
N LYS A 315 -30.53 36.83 18.49
CA LYS A 315 -30.69 37.81 17.41
C LYS A 315 -30.04 39.15 17.78
N GLY A 316 -30.23 39.64 19.00
CA GLY A 316 -29.60 40.86 19.51
C GLY A 316 -28.08 40.77 19.50
N ILE A 317 -27.52 39.66 20.00
CA ILE A 317 -26.07 39.39 19.95
C ILE A 317 -25.56 39.40 18.52
N GLN A 318 -26.30 38.80 17.58
CA GLN A 318 -25.91 38.80 16.17
C GLN A 318 -25.92 40.21 15.57
N LEU A 319 -26.97 41.00 15.82
CA LEU A 319 -27.03 42.40 15.40
C LEU A 319 -25.87 43.23 15.98
N PHE A 320 -25.55 43.06 17.25
CA PHE A 320 -24.41 43.75 17.86
C PHE A 320 -23.08 43.33 17.24
N LYS A 321 -22.90 42.06 16.91
CA LYS A 321 -21.70 41.60 16.19
C LYS A 321 -21.58 42.25 14.82
N ASP A 322 -22.70 42.37 14.10
CA ASP A 322 -22.72 43.00 12.77
C ASP A 322 -22.42 44.50 12.86
N ILE A 323 -22.98 45.22 13.85
CA ILE A 323 -22.67 46.64 14.12
C ILE A 323 -21.20 46.82 14.46
N ILE A 324 -20.65 46.00 15.37
CA ILE A 324 -19.23 46.07 15.75
C ILE A 324 -18.34 45.81 14.53
N ALA A 325 -18.69 44.83 13.69
CA ALA A 325 -17.96 44.55 12.47
C ALA A 325 -17.99 45.75 11.51
N GLN A 326 -19.15 46.37 11.32
CA GLN A 326 -19.32 47.56 10.49
C GLN A 326 -18.49 48.75 11.03
N ASP A 327 -18.57 49.03 12.33
CA ASP A 327 -17.81 50.11 12.97
C ASP A 327 -16.30 49.87 12.87
N SER A 328 -15.87 48.61 13.08
CA SER A 328 -14.47 48.24 12.92
C SER A 328 -13.97 48.45 11.49
N ALA A 329 -14.78 48.14 10.48
CA ALA A 329 -14.47 48.40 9.09
C ALA A 329 -14.43 49.91 8.79
N GLY A 330 -15.35 50.69 9.37
CA GLY A 330 -15.37 52.15 9.28
C GLY A 330 -14.11 52.79 9.87
N ILE A 331 -13.72 52.39 11.08
CA ILE A 331 -12.47 52.83 11.72
C ILE A 331 -11.25 52.41 10.89
N HIS A 332 -11.25 51.21 10.34
CA HIS A 332 -10.13 50.77 9.50
C HIS A 332 -10.01 51.61 8.21
N ALA A 333 -11.14 51.97 7.59
CA ALA A 333 -11.16 52.85 6.43
C ALA A 333 -10.62 54.24 6.77
N THR A 334 -11.06 54.85 7.87
CA THR A 334 -10.54 56.17 8.30
C THR A 334 -9.05 56.13 8.62
N ILE A 335 -8.56 55.08 9.29
CA ILE A 335 -7.12 54.87 9.51
C ILE A 335 -6.37 54.78 8.18
N LYS A 336 -6.91 54.06 7.20
CA LYS A 336 -6.28 53.93 5.88
C LYS A 336 -6.22 55.27 5.15
N ASP A 337 -7.26 56.10 5.26
CA ASP A 337 -7.27 57.43 4.65
C ASP A 337 -6.30 58.39 5.35
N PHE A 338 -6.21 58.36 6.67
CA PHE A 338 -5.18 59.11 7.40
C PHE A 338 -3.77 58.68 7.02
N LYS A 339 -3.51 57.38 6.83
CA LYS A 339 -2.21 56.90 6.35
C LYS A 339 -1.86 57.45 4.97
N LYS A 340 -2.80 57.47 4.02
CA LYS A 340 -2.59 58.06 2.70
C LYS A 340 -2.30 59.56 2.79
N LEU A 341 -3.06 60.28 3.63
CA LEU A 341 -2.89 61.71 3.80
C LEU A 341 -1.53 62.04 4.42
N LEU A 342 -1.09 61.22 5.38
CA LEU A 342 0.21 61.34 6.01
C LEU A 342 1.34 61.08 5.00
N GLN A 343 1.26 59.99 4.21
CA GLN A 343 2.20 59.73 3.12
C GLN A 343 2.28 60.89 2.12
N PHE A 344 1.13 61.42 1.69
CA PHE A 344 1.08 62.58 0.81
C PHE A 344 1.76 63.81 1.43
N SER A 345 1.55 64.05 2.73
CA SER A 345 2.20 65.15 3.43
C SER A 345 3.71 64.97 3.59
N GLU A 346 4.18 63.74 3.80
CA GLU A 346 5.62 63.40 3.85
C GLU A 346 6.27 63.57 2.48
N ASP A 347 5.61 63.13 1.41
CA ASP A 347 6.05 63.34 0.03
C ASP A 347 6.12 64.84 -0.30
N GLN A 348 5.09 65.60 0.10
CA GLN A 348 5.09 67.04 -0.10
C GLN A 348 6.22 67.73 0.68
N ARG A 349 6.47 67.29 1.93
CA ARG A 349 7.58 67.78 2.75
C ARG A 349 8.92 67.49 2.07
N SER A 350 9.16 66.26 1.64
CA SER A 350 10.42 65.89 0.99
C SER A 350 10.65 66.65 -0.32
N GLN A 351 9.59 66.90 -1.11
CA GLN A 351 9.66 67.75 -2.30
C GLN A 351 10.00 69.21 -1.97
N LEU A 352 9.39 69.78 -0.93
CA LEU A 352 9.67 71.14 -0.49
C LEU A 352 11.08 71.27 0.07
N GLU A 353 11.54 70.28 0.84
CA GLU A 353 12.90 70.20 1.36
C GLU A 353 13.92 70.11 0.23
N ALA A 354 13.69 69.25 -0.77
CA ALA A 354 14.53 69.16 -1.96
C ALA A 354 14.55 70.49 -2.75
N LYS A 355 13.40 71.16 -2.91
CA LYS A 355 13.32 72.48 -3.55
C LYS A 355 14.07 73.53 -2.74
N PHE A 356 13.94 73.53 -1.42
CA PHE A 356 14.63 74.45 -0.53
C PHE A 356 16.14 74.28 -0.63
N PHE A 357 16.66 73.05 -0.51
CA PHE A 357 18.08 72.77 -0.68
C PHE A 357 18.58 73.09 -2.09
N LYS A 358 17.76 72.89 -3.13
CA LYS A 358 18.10 73.32 -4.50
C LYS A 358 18.24 74.84 -4.61
N ILE A 359 17.38 75.61 -3.95
CA ILE A 359 17.46 77.07 -3.95
C ILE A 359 18.69 77.54 -3.15
N VAL A 360 18.92 76.97 -1.98
CA VAL A 360 20.04 77.35 -1.10
C VAL A 360 21.39 76.97 -1.73
N ASN A 361 21.55 75.72 -2.18
CA ASN A 361 22.83 75.23 -2.72
C ASN A 361 23.05 75.58 -4.20
N GLY A 362 21.98 75.89 -4.94
CA GLY A 362 22.07 76.39 -6.31
C GLY A 362 22.11 77.92 -6.32
N PHE A 363 20.94 78.53 -6.48
CA PHE A 363 20.82 79.98 -6.68
C PHE A 363 21.46 80.85 -5.59
N PHE A 364 21.25 80.55 -4.30
CA PHE A 364 21.80 81.40 -3.25
C PHE A 364 23.33 81.24 -3.14
N TYR A 365 23.83 80.01 -3.22
CA TYR A 365 25.27 79.75 -3.24
C TYR A 365 25.93 80.38 -4.47
N GLU A 366 25.37 80.23 -5.66
CA GLU A 366 25.89 80.86 -6.89
C GLU A 366 25.88 82.40 -6.82
N CYS A 367 24.83 83.00 -6.25
CA CYS A 367 24.71 84.45 -6.20
C CYS A 367 25.50 85.12 -5.06
N VAL A 368 25.70 84.45 -3.92
CA VAL A 368 26.30 85.07 -2.72
C VAL A 368 27.59 84.36 -2.29
N GLY A 369 27.61 83.03 -2.38
CA GLY A 369 28.72 82.19 -1.89
C GLY A 369 29.75 81.81 -2.95
N ALA A 370 29.49 82.08 -4.23
CA ALA A 370 30.39 81.71 -5.32
C ALA A 370 31.72 82.44 -5.15
N PRO A 371 32.86 81.75 -5.41
CA PRO A 371 34.17 82.34 -5.23
C PRO A 371 34.37 83.59 -6.12
N GLU A 372 33.67 83.67 -7.24
CA GLU A 372 33.71 84.83 -8.15
C GLU A 372 33.04 86.07 -7.56
N VAL A 373 31.86 85.91 -6.94
CA VAL A 373 31.15 87.03 -6.30
C VAL A 373 31.89 87.51 -5.06
N LEU A 374 32.44 86.59 -4.26
CA LEU A 374 33.28 86.94 -3.12
C LEU A 374 34.57 87.66 -3.52
N LYS A 375 35.22 87.20 -4.61
CA LYS A 375 36.38 87.91 -5.20
C LYS A 375 35.99 89.32 -5.66
N PHE A 376 34.85 89.45 -6.35
CA PHE A 376 34.34 90.73 -6.81
C PHE A 376 34.03 91.68 -5.66
N GLN A 377 33.38 91.20 -4.60
CA GLN A 377 33.14 91.97 -3.38
C GLN A 377 34.45 92.44 -2.76
N LEU A 378 35.44 91.56 -2.60
CA LEU A 378 36.75 91.91 -2.06
C LEU A 378 37.45 92.99 -2.90
N HIS A 379 37.37 92.88 -4.23
CA HIS A 379 37.91 93.89 -5.14
C HIS A 379 37.19 95.25 -5.01
N LEU A 380 35.87 95.26 -4.91
CA LEU A 380 35.09 96.48 -4.70
C LEU A 380 35.41 97.12 -3.34
N GLU A 381 35.48 96.34 -2.27
CA GLU A 381 35.87 96.81 -0.94
C GLU A 381 37.29 97.42 -0.96
N PHE A 382 38.23 96.77 -1.65
CA PHE A 382 39.58 97.29 -1.83
C PHE A 382 39.60 98.63 -2.59
N CYS A 383 38.84 98.74 -3.68
CA CYS A 383 38.71 99.99 -4.43
C CYS A 383 38.07 101.10 -3.59
N TYR A 384 37.04 100.78 -2.81
CA TYR A 384 36.38 101.70 -1.90
C TYR A 384 37.32 102.21 -0.81
N GLU A 385 38.05 101.30 -0.15
CA GLU A 385 39.04 101.64 0.87
C GLU A 385 40.14 102.54 0.30
N LYS A 386 40.58 102.32 -0.95
CA LYS A 386 41.58 103.19 -1.59
C LYS A 386 41.08 104.60 -1.90
N ILE A 387 39.80 104.76 -2.24
CA ILE A 387 39.24 106.06 -2.65
C ILE A 387 38.80 106.88 -1.43
N TYR A 388 38.18 106.24 -0.45
CA TYR A 388 37.64 106.90 0.74
C TYR A 388 38.56 106.80 1.98
N ASN A 389 39.61 105.96 1.96
CA ASN A 389 40.49 105.65 3.09
C ASN A 389 39.78 105.10 4.34
N GLU A 390 38.53 104.66 4.17
CA GLU A 390 37.69 104.08 5.22
C GLU A 390 37.26 102.68 4.77
N LYS A 391 37.20 101.75 5.73
CA LYS A 391 36.62 100.43 5.47
C LYS A 391 35.10 100.57 5.36
N PRO A 392 34.46 99.98 4.33
CA PRO A 392 33.00 99.99 4.23
C PRO A 392 32.42 99.12 5.34
N ILE A 393 32.01 99.74 6.45
CA ILE A 393 31.34 99.03 7.54
C ILE A 393 29.86 98.94 7.17
N ASN A 394 29.36 97.71 6.95
CA ASN A 394 27.95 97.38 6.72
C ASN A 394 27.31 97.92 5.42
N MET A 395 28.08 98.09 4.34
CA MET A 395 27.54 98.45 3.03
C MET A 395 27.38 97.20 2.15
N ASP A 396 26.20 97.03 1.54
CA ASP A 396 25.93 95.97 0.56
C ASP A 396 26.79 96.15 -0.71
N ILE A 397 27.03 95.07 -1.47
CA ILE A 397 27.85 95.07 -2.70
C ILE A 397 27.35 96.12 -3.70
N VAL A 398 26.03 96.25 -3.84
CA VAL A 398 25.40 97.26 -4.71
C VAL A 398 25.63 98.67 -4.16
N GLY A 399 25.63 98.82 -2.84
CA GLY A 399 25.88 100.09 -2.16
C GLY A 399 27.32 100.56 -2.34
N THR A 400 28.31 99.68 -2.18
CA THR A 400 29.73 100.00 -2.40
C THR A 400 30.02 100.34 -3.86
N ALA A 401 29.46 99.58 -4.80
CA ALA A 401 29.58 99.86 -6.22
C ALA A 401 28.96 101.20 -6.62
N LYS A 402 27.74 101.51 -6.13
CA LYS A 402 27.06 102.77 -6.43
C LYS A 402 27.75 103.98 -5.81
N ALA A 403 28.34 103.83 -4.63
CA ALA A 403 29.13 104.90 -4.02
C ALA A 403 30.40 105.20 -4.84
N LEU A 404 31.08 104.15 -5.32
CA LEU A 404 32.21 104.28 -6.25
C LEU A 404 31.79 104.92 -7.58
N GLU A 405 30.65 104.50 -8.14
CA GLU A 405 30.10 105.08 -9.37
C GLU A 405 29.78 106.55 -9.17
N ASN A 406 29.11 106.92 -8.08
CA ASN A 406 28.81 108.31 -7.76
C ASN A 406 30.09 109.14 -7.58
N PHE A 407 31.12 108.59 -6.93
CA PHE A 407 32.43 109.25 -6.84
C PHE A 407 33.04 109.47 -8.21
N TYR A 408 33.02 108.45 -9.07
CA TYR A 408 33.53 108.55 -10.43
C TYR A 408 32.77 109.59 -11.24
N MET A 409 31.44 109.61 -11.14
CA MET A 409 30.59 110.57 -11.84
C MET A 409 30.80 111.99 -11.31
N GLU A 410 30.96 112.17 -10.00
CA GLU A 410 31.29 113.48 -9.41
C GLU A 410 32.70 113.92 -9.81
N TYR A 411 33.67 113.01 -9.83
CA TYR A 411 35.03 113.29 -10.30
C TYR A 411 35.03 113.67 -11.79
N SER A 412 34.31 112.94 -12.64
CA SER A 412 34.13 113.26 -14.06
C SER A 412 33.46 114.62 -14.23
N LYS A 413 32.40 114.90 -13.47
CA LYS A 413 31.75 116.20 -13.49
C LYS A 413 32.71 117.33 -13.07
N ARG A 414 33.53 117.10 -12.03
CA ARG A 414 34.58 118.05 -11.63
C ARG A 414 35.62 118.24 -12.72
N LEU A 415 35.98 117.20 -13.48
CA LEU A 415 36.86 117.31 -14.65
C LEU A 415 36.19 118.13 -15.77
N ASP A 416 34.91 117.90 -16.05
CA ASP A 416 34.16 118.61 -17.09
C ASP A 416 33.89 120.08 -16.71
N GLU A 417 33.74 120.39 -15.42
CA GLU A 417 33.61 121.75 -14.90
C GLU A 417 34.92 122.55 -14.92
N VAL A 418 36.07 121.91 -15.21
CA VAL A 418 37.33 122.62 -15.42
C VAL A 418 37.27 123.37 -16.74
N LYS A 419 36.89 124.66 -16.66
CA LYS A 419 36.90 125.60 -17.80
C LYS A 419 38.28 125.69 -18.44
N GLY A 420 38.29 125.91 -19.77
CA GLY A 420 39.49 126.07 -20.60
C GLY A 420 40.53 127.04 -20.01
N ASP A 421 40.10 128.13 -19.37
CA ASP A 421 41.01 129.12 -18.78
C ASP A 421 41.89 128.56 -17.65
N LYS A 422 41.38 127.61 -16.84
CA LYS A 422 42.18 126.94 -15.80
C LYS A 422 43.15 125.92 -16.41
N ILE A 423 42.75 125.29 -17.51
CA ILE A 423 43.62 124.37 -18.27
C ILE A 423 44.71 125.17 -18.98
N GLU A 424 44.41 126.32 -19.58
CA GLU A 424 45.40 127.22 -20.17
C GLU A 424 46.34 127.82 -19.13
N ALA A 425 45.83 128.17 -17.93
CA ALA A 425 46.66 128.59 -16.81
C ALA A 425 47.58 127.46 -16.32
N ALA A 426 47.07 126.24 -16.14
CA ALA A 426 47.88 125.08 -15.75
C ALA A 426 48.88 124.70 -16.85
N MET A 427 48.49 124.78 -18.12
CA MET A 427 49.33 124.49 -19.28
C MET A 427 50.40 125.57 -19.46
N SER A 428 50.09 126.84 -19.19
CA SER A 428 51.09 127.93 -19.18
C SER A 428 52.04 127.83 -18.00
N VAL A 429 51.58 127.43 -16.80
CA VAL A 429 52.45 127.11 -15.66
C VAL A 429 53.33 125.91 -15.97
N TYR A 430 52.78 124.84 -16.57
CA TYR A 430 53.55 123.68 -17.00
C TYR A 430 54.62 124.06 -18.04
N ILE A 431 54.24 124.80 -19.10
CA ILE A 431 55.15 125.33 -20.12
C ILE A 431 56.22 126.25 -19.51
N ASN A 432 55.85 127.09 -18.54
CA ASN A 432 56.79 127.98 -17.86
C ASN A 432 57.74 127.22 -16.93
N SER A 433 57.27 126.18 -16.24
CA SER A 433 58.09 125.29 -15.42
C SER A 433 59.07 124.49 -16.28
N GLU A 434 58.61 123.97 -17.44
CA GLU A 434 59.45 123.34 -18.47
C GLU A 434 60.49 124.32 -18.99
N ARG A 435 60.11 125.57 -19.30
CA ARG A 435 61.05 126.65 -19.70
C ARG A 435 62.05 126.97 -18.60
N GLN A 436 61.66 126.96 -17.33
CA GLN A 436 62.54 127.24 -16.20
C GLN A 436 63.52 126.10 -15.97
N LYS A 437 63.08 124.83 -16.04
CA LYS A 437 63.94 123.65 -16.06
C LYS A 437 64.93 123.72 -17.23
N PHE A 438 64.48 124.15 -18.41
CA PHE A 438 65.34 124.34 -19.58
C PHE A 438 66.38 125.46 -19.40
N LYS A 439 66.01 126.57 -18.75
CA LYS A 439 66.95 127.65 -18.39
C LYS A 439 67.97 127.19 -17.34
N GLN A 440 67.54 126.54 -16.28
CA GLN A 440 68.43 125.96 -15.25
C GLN A 440 69.40 124.94 -15.86
N ALA A 441 68.92 124.07 -16.76
CA ALA A 441 69.78 123.16 -17.49
C ALA A 441 70.81 123.90 -18.37
N LYS A 442 70.42 125.03 -18.99
CA LYS A 442 71.31 125.88 -19.80
C LYS A 442 72.37 126.60 -18.96
N ASP A 443 72.01 127.08 -17.77
CA ASP A 443 72.95 127.76 -16.87
C ASP A 443 73.88 126.76 -16.18
N ALA A 444 73.37 125.61 -15.73
CA ALA A 444 74.18 124.48 -15.27
C ALA A 444 75.16 124.01 -16.36
N ALA A 445 74.75 124.00 -17.64
CA ALA A 445 75.66 123.70 -18.75
C ALA A 445 76.76 124.75 -18.95
N LYS A 446 76.51 126.03 -18.63
CA LYS A 446 77.57 127.07 -18.64
C LYS A 446 78.50 126.90 -17.45
N GLU A 447 77.97 126.66 -16.26
CA GLU A 447 78.77 126.40 -15.06
C GLU A 447 79.63 125.15 -15.24
N LEU A 448 79.10 124.06 -15.78
CA LEU A 448 79.88 122.87 -16.14
C LEU A 448 80.99 123.17 -17.16
N ARG A 449 80.77 124.08 -18.12
CA ARG A 449 81.83 124.52 -19.04
C ARG A 449 82.91 125.34 -18.32
N MET A 450 82.53 126.16 -17.35
CA MET A 450 83.45 126.95 -16.52
C MET A 450 84.24 126.05 -15.55
N PHE A 451 83.57 125.09 -14.90
CA PHE A 451 84.21 124.04 -14.10
C PHE A 451 85.16 123.21 -14.94
N ARG A 452 84.77 122.79 -16.15
CA ARG A 452 85.65 122.03 -17.06
C ARG A 452 86.86 122.86 -17.52
N ARG A 453 86.70 124.18 -17.69
CA ARG A 453 87.83 125.09 -17.93
C ARG A 453 88.75 125.17 -16.73
N LEU A 454 88.19 125.34 -15.52
CA LEU A 454 88.93 125.39 -14.27
C LEU A 454 89.67 124.08 -14.00
N GLU A 455 89.00 122.94 -14.20
CA GLU A 455 89.53 121.58 -14.12
C GLU A 455 90.68 121.40 -15.10
N LEU A 456 90.52 121.80 -16.37
CA LEU A 456 91.62 121.78 -17.35
C LEU A 456 92.80 122.66 -16.92
N THR A 457 92.56 123.85 -16.34
CA THR A 457 93.65 124.71 -15.83
C THR A 457 94.30 124.18 -14.56
N LEU A 458 93.55 123.52 -13.68
CA LEU A 458 94.08 122.86 -12.48
C LEU A 458 94.89 121.63 -12.84
N LEU A 459 94.38 120.79 -13.75
CA LEU A 459 95.13 119.68 -14.34
C LEU A 459 96.40 120.18 -15.04
N ARG A 460 96.36 121.36 -15.67
CA ARG A 460 97.54 122.01 -16.25
C ARG A 460 98.54 122.53 -15.22
N ALA A 461 98.07 122.92 -14.03
CA ALA A 461 98.93 123.41 -12.94
C ALA A 461 99.55 122.28 -12.12
N HIS A 462 98.88 121.13 -12.00
CA HIS A 462 99.36 119.97 -11.25
C HIS A 462 100.06 118.90 -12.10
N ALA A 463 100.04 118.99 -13.44
CA ALA A 463 100.74 118.03 -14.31
C ALA A 463 102.23 118.41 -14.51
N PRO A 464 103.17 117.44 -14.43
CA PRO A 464 104.63 117.68 -14.49
C PRO A 464 105.11 118.22 -15.84
N PRO A 465 106.22 119.00 -15.86
CA PRO A 465 106.65 119.77 -17.02
C PRO A 465 107.12 118.87 -18.16
N THR A 466 106.21 118.58 -19.09
CA THR A 466 106.53 118.02 -20.39
C THR A 466 106.60 119.13 -21.43
N LYS A 467 107.70 119.11 -22.18
CA LYS A 467 108.09 120.13 -23.14
C LYS A 467 107.06 120.24 -24.27
N LEU A 468 106.69 121.48 -24.56
CA LEU A 468 106.34 122.06 -25.87
C LEU A 468 105.92 121.07 -26.96
N GLN A 469 104.77 121.33 -27.57
CA GLN A 469 104.79 121.89 -28.93
C GLN A 469 103.46 122.53 -29.28
N ALA A 470 103.58 123.59 -30.07
CA ALA A 470 102.50 124.30 -30.73
C ALA A 470 101.66 123.36 -31.59
N ASN A 471 100.40 123.72 -31.82
CA ASN A 471 99.93 123.88 -33.19
C ASN A 471 98.64 124.71 -33.25
N PHE A 472 98.71 125.70 -34.12
CA PHE A 472 97.61 126.43 -34.71
C PHE A 472 96.70 125.51 -35.54
N ASN A 473 95.43 125.89 -35.70
CA ASN A 473 94.64 125.87 -36.95
C ASN A 473 93.17 126.16 -36.57
N PHE A 474 92.57 127.31 -36.92
CA PHE A 474 91.95 127.67 -38.21
C PHE A 474 90.88 126.70 -38.75
N ALA A 475 89.71 127.30 -39.04
CA ALA A 475 88.78 127.02 -40.14
C ALA A 475 87.67 125.94 -40.02
N ASN A 476 86.42 126.45 -40.12
CA ASN A 476 85.36 126.12 -41.09
C ASN A 476 85.09 124.65 -41.50
N ASN A 477 83.81 124.27 -41.44
CA ASN A 477 82.99 123.72 -42.56
C ASN A 477 81.69 123.07 -42.03
N THR A 478 80.50 123.66 -42.24
CA THR A 478 79.54 123.48 -43.36
C THR A 478 78.80 122.14 -43.46
N ARG A 479 77.45 122.28 -43.45
CA ARG A 479 76.38 121.52 -44.14
C ARG A 479 75.98 120.16 -43.55
N LEU A 480 74.79 120.03 -42.95
CA LEU A 480 73.47 119.79 -43.57
C LEU A 480 73.41 118.52 -44.44
N ARG A 481 72.67 117.50 -43.98
CA ARG A 481 71.50 116.99 -44.70
C ARG A 481 70.60 116.08 -43.86
N LYS A 482 69.30 116.35 -43.99
CA LYS A 482 68.13 115.61 -43.50
C LYS A 482 67.77 114.46 -44.44
N LYS A 483 67.18 113.38 -43.91
CA LYS A 483 65.98 112.65 -44.42
C LYS A 483 65.71 111.48 -43.44
N LYS A 484 64.73 111.57 -42.53
CA LYS A 484 63.28 111.25 -42.63
C LYS A 484 62.97 109.76 -42.82
N LEU A 485 62.38 109.20 -41.75
CA LEU A 485 61.77 107.89 -41.57
C LEU A 485 60.32 107.84 -42.12
N SER A 486 59.86 106.65 -42.47
CA SER A 486 58.44 106.27 -42.56
C SER A 486 58.16 104.96 -41.83
N LYS A 487 56.88 104.79 -41.48
CA LYS A 487 56.27 103.95 -40.44
C LYS A 487 55.77 102.58 -40.95
N ALA A 488 55.80 101.64 -40.00
CA ALA A 488 54.71 100.72 -39.59
C ALA A 488 54.49 99.34 -40.26
N LYS A 489 54.14 98.43 -39.32
CA LYS A 489 53.46 97.13 -39.37
C LYS A 489 54.28 95.91 -39.80
N CYS A 490 54.41 94.97 -38.85
CA CYS A 490 54.79 93.59 -39.07
C CYS A 490 53.65 92.71 -38.54
N GLU A 491 53.06 91.97 -39.46
CA GLU A 491 52.07 90.90 -39.27
C GLU A 491 52.78 89.55 -39.18
N GLU A 492 52.09 88.61 -38.53
CA GLU A 492 52.08 87.15 -38.75
C GLU A 492 53.32 86.30 -38.41
N TYR A 493 53.13 85.31 -37.52
CA TYR A 493 53.31 83.88 -37.81
C TYR A 493 52.73 82.99 -36.66
N ARG A 494 51.73 82.16 -37.04
CA ARG A 494 51.32 80.82 -36.56
C ARG A 494 50.59 80.59 -35.22
N ASN A 495 49.28 80.41 -35.42
CA ASN A 495 48.21 79.72 -34.69
C ASN A 495 48.58 78.37 -34.02
N SER A 496 48.24 78.27 -32.74
CA SER A 496 47.86 77.04 -32.00
C SER A 496 46.43 77.26 -31.48
N LEU A 497 45.58 76.22 -31.49
CA LEU A 497 44.20 76.30 -30.97
C LEU A 497 44.17 76.95 -29.57
N THR A 498 43.17 77.77 -29.31
CA THR A 498 42.98 78.42 -28.00
C THR A 498 42.54 77.40 -26.94
N GLU A 499 42.98 77.55 -25.68
CA GLU A 499 42.67 76.61 -24.58
C GLU A 499 41.16 76.33 -24.42
N ALA A 500 40.31 77.31 -24.73
CA ALA A 500 38.86 77.17 -24.69
C ALA A 500 38.28 76.18 -25.71
N GLU A 501 38.93 75.99 -26.87
CA GLU A 501 38.51 75.02 -27.88
C GLU A 501 38.97 73.60 -27.52
N LEU A 502 40.12 73.46 -26.82
CA LEU A 502 40.60 72.19 -26.27
C LEU A 502 39.73 71.68 -25.12
N GLU A 503 39.31 72.57 -24.20
CA GLU A 503 38.39 72.19 -23.12
C GLU A 503 37.01 71.78 -23.66
N TYR A 504 36.49 72.46 -24.67
CA TYR A 504 35.21 72.09 -25.29
C TYR A 504 35.28 70.70 -25.95
N LEU A 505 36.36 70.41 -26.70
CA LEU A 505 36.56 69.12 -27.36
C LEU A 505 36.77 67.95 -26.38
N THR A 506 37.45 68.19 -25.25
CA THR A 506 37.74 67.15 -24.25
C THR A 506 36.58 66.85 -23.31
N LEU A 507 35.73 67.84 -23.00
CA LEU A 507 34.64 67.67 -22.03
C LEU A 507 33.29 67.30 -22.67
N PHE A 508 33.04 67.68 -23.93
CA PHE A 508 31.71 67.57 -24.53
C PHE A 508 31.64 66.75 -25.82
N THR A 509 32.76 66.18 -26.28
CA THR A 509 32.82 65.23 -27.41
C THR A 509 33.78 64.08 -27.11
N ASP A 510 33.58 62.89 -27.69
CA ASP A 510 34.48 61.72 -27.52
C ASP A 510 35.79 61.83 -28.34
N TRP A 511 36.26 63.06 -28.57
CA TRP A 511 37.44 63.33 -29.40
C TRP A 511 38.72 62.83 -28.72
N THR A 512 39.63 62.23 -29.51
CA THR A 512 40.95 61.79 -29.05
C THR A 512 42.06 62.40 -29.92
N GLU A 513 43.26 62.61 -29.35
CA GLU A 513 44.38 63.39 -29.92
C GLU A 513 44.90 62.96 -31.31
N LYS A 514 44.36 61.87 -31.89
CA LYS A 514 44.76 61.37 -33.23
C LYS A 514 43.76 61.71 -34.34
N GLU A 515 42.66 62.39 -34.04
CA GLU A 515 41.64 62.79 -35.03
C GLU A 515 41.66 64.31 -35.28
N ASP A 516 41.33 64.75 -36.50
CA ASP A 516 41.31 66.18 -36.85
C ASP A 516 40.13 66.91 -36.16
N PRO A 517 40.37 68.06 -35.48
CA PRO A 517 39.40 68.74 -34.61
C PRO A 517 38.27 69.49 -35.35
N ASP A 518 38.43 69.78 -36.64
CA ASP A 518 37.46 70.55 -37.44
C ASP A 518 36.12 69.81 -37.65
N ASN A 519 36.07 68.48 -37.47
CA ASN A 519 34.84 67.70 -37.60
C ASN A 519 33.85 67.93 -36.47
N TYR A 520 34.32 68.39 -35.30
CA TYR A 520 33.53 68.51 -34.07
C TYR A 520 33.11 69.97 -33.77
N LEU A 521 33.71 70.95 -34.46
CA LEU A 521 33.36 72.37 -34.35
C LEU A 521 32.33 72.77 -35.43
N GLN A 522 31.05 72.46 -35.19
CA GLN A 522 29.99 72.85 -36.14
C GLN A 522 29.65 74.35 -36.07
N ARG A 523 30.05 75.12 -37.10
CA ARG A 523 29.40 76.39 -37.50
C ARG A 523 27.94 76.11 -37.94
N ARG A 524 26.94 76.76 -37.32
CA ARG A 524 25.54 76.80 -37.80
C ARG A 524 25.01 78.22 -37.57
N ILE A 525 24.43 79.03 -38.48
CA ILE A 525 23.60 78.89 -39.71
C ILE A 525 22.27 78.13 -39.52
N SER A 526 21.22 78.95 -39.31
CA SER A 526 19.80 78.94 -39.75
C SER A 526 18.92 77.67 -39.78
N ARG A 527 17.78 77.77 -39.04
CA ARG A 527 16.35 77.64 -39.47
C ARG A 527 15.93 76.55 -40.49
N ASN A 528 15.06 75.60 -40.10
CA ASN A 528 13.59 75.57 -40.37
C ASN A 528 12.94 74.17 -40.15
N ASP A 529 11.64 74.22 -39.77
CA ASP A 529 10.51 73.26 -39.90
C ASP A 529 10.52 71.94 -39.09
N VAL A 530 9.61 71.66 -38.14
CA VAL A 530 8.11 71.56 -38.05
C VAL A 530 7.59 70.11 -38.20
N GLY A 531 7.20 69.54 -37.06
CA GLY A 531 6.06 68.63 -36.82
C GLY A 531 6.20 67.13 -37.17
N PRO A 532 5.26 66.26 -36.72
CA PRO A 532 4.52 66.23 -35.46
C PRO A 532 4.50 64.79 -34.85
N GLY A 533 3.84 64.55 -33.71
CA GLY A 533 3.40 63.19 -33.37
C GLY A 533 3.23 62.84 -31.90
N SER A 534 1.98 62.85 -31.46
CA SER A 534 1.48 62.54 -30.12
C SER A 534 1.70 61.09 -29.68
N LYS A 535 2.06 60.93 -28.40
CA LYS A 535 1.85 59.70 -27.61
C LYS A 535 0.38 59.52 -27.25
N LYS A 536 -0.14 58.32 -27.51
CA LYS A 536 -0.75 57.50 -26.45
C LYS A 536 0.35 56.60 -25.90
#